data_AF-A0A1D9MMH2-F1
#
_entry.id   AF-A0A1D9MMH2-F1
#
_cell.length_a   1.000
_cell.length_b   1.000
_cell.length_c   1.000
_cell.angle_alpha   90.00
_cell.angle_beta   90.00
_cell.angle_gamma   90.00
#
_symmetry.space_group_name_H-M   'P 1'
#
loop_
_entity.id
_entity.type
_entity.pdbx_description
1 polymer ?
#
loop_
_entity_poly.entity_id
_entity_poly.type
_entity_poly.pdbx_seq_one_letter_code
_entity_poly.pdbx_strand_id
1 'polypeptide(L)' 'MNPAAANGQVPNQNQPVDPSQLSYEQARAELIEVVRGLDSRDIPLESALAMWERGQALAARCQQVLDAARVKVENAGQQ' A
#
# COMPACT_ATOMS: atom_id res chain seq x y z
N MET A 1 -29.25 35.47 -2.95
CA MET A 1 -29.54 34.03 -3.06
C MET A 1 -28.43 33.41 -3.89
N ASN A 2 -27.42 32.78 -3.26
CA ASN A 2 -26.30 32.16 -3.99
C ASN A 2 -26.62 30.67 -4.27
N PRO A 3 -26.35 30.16 -5.49
CA PRO A 3 -26.44 28.74 -5.81
C PRO A 3 -25.06 28.04 -5.81
N ALA A 4 -25.10 26.73 -5.51
CA ALA A 4 -24.11 25.66 -5.80
C ALA A 4 -22.67 25.73 -5.21
N ALA A 5 -22.37 24.76 -4.32
CA ALA A 5 -21.09 24.08 -4.06
C ALA A 5 -21.30 23.16 -2.83
N ALA A 6 -20.81 21.95 -2.65
CA ALA A 6 -19.92 21.05 -3.38
C ALA A 6 -20.12 19.64 -2.79
N ASN A 7 -19.75 18.61 -3.54
CA ASN A 7 -19.86 17.19 -3.20
C ASN A 7 -19.49 16.86 -1.75
N GLY A 8 -20.41 16.18 -1.05
CA GLY A 8 -20.24 15.64 0.31
C GLY A 8 -19.50 14.31 0.34
N GLN A 9 -18.28 14.24 -0.21
CA GLN A 9 -17.41 13.09 0.01
C GLN A 9 -16.81 13.18 1.42
N VAL A 10 -17.51 12.58 2.40
CA VAL A 10 -16.91 12.23 3.69
C VAL A 10 -15.88 11.13 3.45
N PRO A 11 -14.58 11.32 3.75
CA PRO A 11 -13.63 10.22 3.69
C PRO A 11 -14.03 9.17 4.72
N ASN A 12 -14.32 7.96 4.25
CA ASN A 12 -14.62 6.83 5.11
C ASN A 12 -13.32 6.39 5.81
N GLN A 13 -13.18 6.76 7.09
CA GLN A 13 -12.00 6.52 7.92
C GLN A 13 -11.71 5.03 8.18
N ASN A 14 -12.53 4.11 7.65
CA ASN A 14 -12.39 2.67 7.81
C ASN A 14 -11.90 1.95 6.53
N GLN A 15 -11.48 2.68 5.50
CA GLN A 15 -10.85 2.07 4.33
C GLN A 15 -9.34 1.98 4.52
N PRO A 16 -8.75 0.80 4.26
CA PRO A 16 -7.32 0.66 4.25
C PRO A 16 -6.69 1.65 3.27
N VAL A 17 -5.64 2.36 3.70
CA VAL A 17 -4.94 3.35 2.86
C VAL A 17 -4.43 2.67 1.58
N ASP A 18 -4.52 3.39 0.46
CA ASP A 18 -3.96 2.96 -0.82
C ASP A 18 -2.43 2.77 -0.66
N PRO A 19 -1.90 1.57 -0.96
CA PRO A 19 -0.46 1.30 -0.93
C PRO A 19 0.40 2.32 -1.67
N SER A 20 -0.11 2.95 -2.74
CA SER A 20 0.61 3.96 -3.51
C SER A 20 1.03 5.19 -2.67
N GLN A 21 0.27 5.47 -1.61
CA GLN A 21 0.47 6.62 -0.72
C GLN A 21 1.37 6.29 0.47
N LEU A 22 1.72 5.01 0.68
CA LEU A 22 2.53 4.58 1.82
C LEU A 22 4.01 4.90 1.61
N SER A 23 4.70 5.21 2.70
CA SER A 23 6.17 5.15 2.75
C SER A 23 6.65 3.69 2.68
N TYR A 24 7.93 3.47 2.38
CA TYR A 24 8.52 2.12 2.37
C TYR A 24 8.36 1.41 3.71
N GLU A 25 8.68 2.08 4.81
CA GLU A 25 8.57 1.53 6.18
C GLU A 25 7.13 1.10 6.49
N GLN A 26 6.14 1.93 6.17
CA GLN A 26 4.73 1.61 6.38
C GLN A 26 4.28 0.43 5.51
N ALA A 27 4.60 0.46 4.21
CA ALA A 27 4.24 -0.62 3.29
C ALA A 27 4.88 -1.95 3.70
N ARG A 28 6.14 -1.92 4.14
CA ARG A 28 6.86 -3.10 4.63
C ARG A 28 6.27 -3.62 5.94
N ALA A 29 5.98 -2.75 6.90
CA ALA A 29 5.37 -3.16 8.16
C ALA A 29 4.01 -3.84 7.92
N GLU A 30 3.18 -3.26 7.06
CA GLU A 30 1.89 -3.83 6.72
C GLU A 30 2.02 -5.15 5.95
N LEU A 31 2.99 -5.26 5.02
CA LEU A 31 3.25 -6.49 4.28
C LEU A 31 3.63 -7.65 5.23
N ILE A 32 4.41 -7.36 6.27
CA ILE A 32 4.76 -8.35 7.30
C ILE A 32 3.50 -8.86 8.01
N GLU A 33 2.56 -7.97 8.36
CA GLU A 33 1.31 -8.37 9.00
C GLU A 33 0.39 -9.17 8.06
N VAL A 34 0.33 -8.80 6.77
CA VAL A 34 -0.38 -9.59 5.75
C VAL A 34 0.17 -11.00 5.63
N VAL A 35 1.50 -11.15 5.54
CA VAL A 35 2.15 -12.47 5.47
C VAL A 35 1.89 -13.30 6.72
N ARG A 36 1.94 -12.67 7.91
CA ARG A 36 1.58 -13.33 9.17
C ARG A 36 0.13 -13.81 9.19
N GLY A 37 -0.79 -13.01 8.65
CA GLY A 37 -2.20 -13.38 8.50
C GLY A 37 -2.40 -14.58 7.58
N LEU A 38 -1.71 -14.61 6.44
CA LEU A 38 -1.80 -15.70 5.47
C LEU A 38 -1.22 -17.05 5.98
N ASP A 39 -0.31 -17.03 6.96
CA ASP A 39 0.23 -18.24 7.58
C ASP A 39 -0.76 -18.90 8.58
N SER A 40 -1.88 -18.24 8.87
CA SER A 40 -2.92 -18.79 9.74
C SER A 40 -3.70 -19.90 9.06
N ARG A 41 -3.80 -21.08 9.69
CA ARG A 41 -4.44 -22.27 9.11
C ARG A 41 -5.96 -22.17 8.90
N ASP A 42 -6.61 -21.24 9.60
CA ASP A 42 -8.09 -21.14 9.67
C ASP A 42 -8.67 -19.92 8.93
N ILE A 43 -7.91 -19.33 8.00
CA ILE A 43 -8.39 -18.18 7.22
C ILE A 43 -9.40 -18.62 6.13
N PRO A 44 -10.59 -17.99 6.04
CA PRO A 44 -11.51 -18.23 4.94
C PRO A 44 -10.89 -17.88 3.59
N LEU A 45 -11.22 -18.62 2.53
CA LEU A 45 -10.64 -18.43 1.19
C LEU A 45 -10.77 -16.98 0.69
N GLU A 46 -11.95 -16.37 0.83
CA GLU A 46 -12.18 -14.99 0.37
C GLU A 46 -11.29 -13.99 1.13
N SER A 47 -11.11 -14.19 2.43
CA SER A 47 -10.20 -13.38 3.25
C SER A 47 -8.74 -13.59 2.86
N ALA A 48 -8.34 -14.84 2.56
CA ALA A 48 -7.00 -15.16 2.09
C ALA A 48 -6.70 -14.51 0.73
N LEU A 49 -7.67 -14.51 -0.20
CA LEU A 49 -7.54 -13.85 -1.49
C LEU A 49 -7.39 -12.33 -1.32
N ALA A 50 -8.24 -11.70 -0.51
CA ALA A 50 -8.15 -10.26 -0.23
C ALA A 50 -6.81 -9.88 0.43
N MET A 51 -6.32 -10.69 1.38
CA MET A 51 -5.00 -10.49 1.98
C MET A 51 -3.88 -10.66 0.95
N TRP A 52 -3.96 -11.66 0.08
CA TRP A 52 -2.97 -11.88 -0.96
C TRP A 52 -2.90 -10.71 -1.96
N GLU A 53 -4.04 -10.22 -2.45
CA GLU A 53 -4.09 -9.05 -3.34
C GLU A 53 -3.48 -7.81 -2.69
N ARG A 54 -3.80 -7.58 -1.40
CA ARG A 54 -3.21 -6.49 -0.63
C ARG A 54 -1.71 -6.67 -0.45
N GLY A 55 -1.25 -7.88 -0.15
CA GLY A 55 0.16 -8.22 -0.05
C GLY A 55 0.92 -7.94 -1.35
N GLN A 56 0.34 -8.28 -2.50
CA GLN A 56 0.95 -7.97 -3.80
C GLN A 56 1.07 -6.46 -4.04
N ALA A 57 0.03 -5.69 -3.73
CA ALA A 57 0.06 -4.24 -3.90
C ALA A 57 1.12 -3.59 -2.99
N LEU A 58 1.24 -4.05 -1.74
CA LEU A 58 2.28 -3.61 -0.80
C LEU A 58 3.70 -3.98 -1.26
N ALA A 59 3.89 -5.20 -1.78
CA ALA A 59 5.17 -5.65 -2.32
C ALA A 59 5.58 -4.82 -3.55
N ALA A 60 4.64 -4.55 -4.46
CA ALA A 60 4.87 -3.69 -5.62
C ALA A 60 5.27 -2.27 -5.19
N ARG A 61 4.61 -1.70 -4.18
CA ARG A 61 5.00 -0.41 -3.61
C ARG A 61 6.43 -0.42 -3.07
N CYS A 62 6.78 -1.44 -2.29
CA CYS A 62 8.14 -1.57 -1.74
C CYS A 62 9.19 -1.60 -2.85
N GLN A 63 8.94 -2.39 -3.90
CA GLN A 63 9.84 -2.48 -5.05
C GLN A 63 10.00 -1.13 -5.76
N GLN A 64 8.91 -0.41 -6.03
CA GLN A 64 8.95 0.92 -6.65
C GLN A 64 9.82 1.92 -5.86
N VAL A 65 9.72 1.91 -4.52
CA VAL A 65 10.54 2.79 -3.69
C VAL A 65 12.02 2.42 -3.77
N LEU A 66 12.34 1.13 -3.71
CA LEU A 66 13.72 0.64 -3.82
C LEU A 66 14.34 0.93 -5.19
N ASP A 67 13.57 0.75 -6.27
CA ASP A 67 14.01 1.06 -7.63
C ASP A 67 14.32 2.55 -7.79
N ALA A 68 13.43 3.42 -7.28
CA ALA A 68 13.65 4.86 -7.30
C ALA A 68 14.89 5.26 -6.48
N ALA A 69 15.15 4.61 -5.35
CA ALA A 69 16.36 4.83 -4.55
C ALA A 69 17.62 4.37 -5.29
N ARG A 70 17.56 3.21 -5.96
CA ARG A 70 18.68 2.67 -6.74
C ARG A 70 19.09 3.60 -7.88
N VAL A 71 18.12 4.11 -8.65
CA VAL A 71 18.37 5.07 -9.74
C VAL A 71 19.05 6.34 -9.23
N LYS A 72 18.64 6.85 -8.06
CA LYS A 72 19.28 8.04 -7.47
C LYS A 72 20.76 7.79 -7.12
N VAL A 73 21.07 6.63 -6.55
CA VAL A 73 22.45 6.25 -6.20
C VAL A 73 23.29 6.08 -7.47
N GLU A 74 22.76 5.41 -8.48
CA GLU A 74 23.44 5.23 -9.77
C GLU A 74 23.77 6.56 -10.44
N ASN A 75 22.80 7.48 -10.51
CA ASN A 75 23.01 8.82 -11.10
C ASN A 75 23.97 9.69 -10.28
N ALA A 76 24.03 9.51 -8.95
CA ALA A 76 24.96 10.25 -8.10
C ALA A 76 26.41 9.77 -8.24
N GLY A 77 26.63 8.50 -8.57
CA GLY A 77 27.95 7.92 -8.80
C GLY A 77 28.52 8.13 -10.21
N GLN A 78 27.76 8.73 -11.12
CA GLN A 78 28.19 9.05 -12.50
C GLN A 78 28.74 10.49 -12.65
N GLN A 79 28.90 11.22 -11.53
CA GLN A 79 29.44 12.58 -11.50
C GLN A 79 30.91 12.60 -11.08
#